data_AF-A0A9P1CFB4-F1
#
_entry.id   AF-A0A9P1CFB4-F1
#
_cell.length_a   1.000
_cell.length_b   1.000
_cell.length_c   1.000
_cell.angle_alpha   90.00
_cell.angle_beta   90.00
_cell.angle_gamma   90.00
#
_symmetry.space_group_name_H-M   'P 1'
#
loop_
_entity.id
_entity.type
_entity.pdbx_description
1 polymer ?
#
loop_
_entity_poly.entity_id
_entity_poly.type
_entity_poly.pdbx_seq_one_letter_code
_entity_poly.pdbx_strand_id
1 'polypeptide(L)'
;MLVARSGEVKAAYETSKVMGRGSFGIIYHGEELQSKKRVAMKVVPCRRKNAVQEAETEARLLMSWNHPHVLRCHEYFFEGPEGDANRKLWLVLDLMDGGDLNRLYEQRRQALQGPWEASFVRYVISSIGSALDFVHSKGVLHRDVKCANVLLSSNFERICLADFGLACPMDALEDAPQVALGTPSYLPPEIICGRPHSPAADAWCLGVVSFKLAALRKPFEARDDLTLTMKIVKDAPNELPKDTPADVACAVLGLLNKDQQKRLRPAEAYEMTHVSSIARKSFVRSMATPLDIRLGLTKPQDVAHKLRWGIIGCGPISADWCKSLKDVPGAELKSCAARDVQKAKQFAGEHGISKAAASYKELVEDPEVDIVYIGTITPLHKEQTLMAIAAGKHVLCEKPIATSLTDAEEMYAAAEAKGVALIEGLWTRYFPAVEHARAAVELGVIGEVQMVQADFPEICYALQYAPLFFGSTEATQVASAGGPSGAGAVLRYGNQGAAVLSFPSWRCEVPEVCEVIGTKGRITLDDWGAHPSRVTIRLTTEQCWDEAQGHTATAQNGVRPHTEQVTYPVPEPAGLPAAGWHFAEAIHRCLAAGLKECPQFTKAESLRIQRLLDEIEKGITEPCR
;
A
#
# COMPACT_ATOMS: atom_id res chain seq x y z
N MET A 1 -3.32 29.17 -35.66
CA MET A 1 -3.32 30.53 -35.08
C MET A 1 -4.26 30.51 -33.89
N LEU A 2 -3.76 30.84 -32.69
CA LEU A 2 -4.60 31.02 -31.49
C LEU A 2 -4.71 32.53 -31.26
N VAL A 3 -5.92 33.06 -31.43
CA VAL A 3 -6.21 34.50 -31.35
C VAL A 3 -6.76 34.80 -29.96
N ALA A 4 -6.18 35.78 -29.27
CA ALA A 4 -6.74 36.28 -28.01
C ALA A 4 -8.12 36.92 -28.28
N ARG A 5 -9.20 36.27 -27.85
CA ARG A 5 -10.56 36.75 -28.09
C ARG A 5 -10.93 37.85 -27.08
N SER A 6 -11.21 39.04 -27.58
CA SER A 6 -11.66 40.18 -26.76
C SER A 6 -13.16 40.12 -26.48
N GLY A 7 -13.57 40.31 -25.22
CA GLY A 7 -14.96 40.59 -24.84
C GLY A 7 -15.88 39.37 -24.75
N GLU A 8 -15.98 38.56 -25.82
CA GLU A 8 -16.95 37.46 -25.90
C GLU A 8 -16.74 36.36 -24.85
N VAL A 9 -15.49 36.09 -24.46
CA VAL A 9 -15.15 35.00 -23.52
C VAL A 9 -15.80 35.22 -22.15
N LYS A 10 -15.93 36.46 -21.68
CA LYS A 10 -16.62 36.77 -20.41
C LYS A 10 -18.12 36.45 -20.46
N ALA A 11 -18.72 36.37 -21.64
CA ALA A 11 -20.12 35.93 -21.82
C ALA A 11 -20.26 34.41 -21.91
N ALA A 12 -19.16 33.65 -21.93
CA ALA A 12 -19.15 32.18 -21.93
C ALA A 12 -19.00 31.56 -20.53
N TYR A 13 -18.63 32.35 -19.51
CA TYR A 13 -18.44 31.88 -18.14
C TYR A 13 -19.28 32.68 -17.14
N GLU A 14 -20.04 32.01 -16.28
CA GLU A 14 -20.70 32.63 -15.14
C GLU A 14 -19.74 32.73 -13.96
N THR A 15 -19.31 33.94 -13.61
CA THR A 15 -18.43 34.20 -12.46
C THR A 15 -19.24 34.33 -11.18
N SER A 16 -19.01 33.44 -10.21
CA SER A 16 -19.66 33.46 -8.91
C SER A 16 -18.72 34.00 -7.80
N LYS A 17 -18.89 33.51 -6.57
CA LYS A 17 -18.26 34.05 -5.35
C LYS A 17 -16.73 34.07 -5.45
N VAL A 18 -16.11 35.14 -4.91
CA VAL A 18 -14.65 35.23 -4.76
C VAL A 18 -14.16 34.10 -3.86
N MET A 19 -13.25 33.26 -4.37
CA MET A 19 -12.65 32.15 -3.63
C MET A 19 -11.44 32.58 -2.81
N GLY A 20 -10.68 33.56 -3.31
CA GLY A 20 -9.48 34.05 -2.62
C GLY A 20 -8.94 35.37 -3.18
N ARG A 21 -8.11 36.04 -2.37
CA ARG A 21 -7.29 37.19 -2.75
C ARG A 21 -5.84 36.85 -2.46
N GLY A 22 -5.04 36.63 -3.49
CA GLY A 22 -3.61 36.37 -3.39
C GLY A 22 -2.77 37.62 -3.63
N SER A 23 -1.45 37.50 -3.49
CA SER A 23 -0.48 38.58 -3.77
C SER A 23 -0.51 39.05 -5.25
N PHE A 24 -0.96 38.20 -6.17
CA PHE A 24 -0.93 38.44 -7.61
C PHE A 24 -2.31 38.60 -8.27
N GLY A 25 -3.42 38.55 -7.51
CA GLY A 25 -4.74 38.68 -8.10
C GLY A 25 -5.93 38.26 -7.23
N ILE A 26 -7.13 38.45 -7.79
CA ILE A 26 -8.40 37.95 -7.24
C ILE A 26 -8.76 36.66 -7.99
N ILE A 27 -9.20 35.64 -7.26
CA ILE A 27 -9.65 34.36 -7.83
C ILE A 27 -11.17 34.23 -7.65
N TYR A 28 -11.88 34.04 -8.74
CA TYR A 28 -13.32 33.80 -8.80
C TYR A 28 -13.59 32.32 -9.09
N HIS A 29 -14.65 31.77 -8.50
CA HIS A 29 -15.22 30.53 -9.02
C HIS A 29 -15.95 30.85 -10.34
N GLY A 30 -15.74 30.03 -11.37
CA GLY A 30 -16.42 30.17 -12.66
C GLY A 30 -17.11 28.87 -13.07
N GLU A 31 -18.14 28.98 -13.88
CA GLU A 31 -18.79 27.86 -14.58
C GLU A 31 -18.87 28.17 -16.07
N GLU A 32 -18.36 27.28 -16.91
CA GLU A 32 -18.47 27.39 -18.36
C GLU A 32 -19.91 27.07 -18.79
N LEU A 33 -20.59 28.03 -19.43
CA LEU A 33 -22.04 27.97 -19.65
C LEU A 33 -22.48 26.84 -20.59
N GLN A 34 -21.63 26.45 -21.54
CA GLN A 34 -21.94 25.37 -22.51
C GLN A 34 -21.72 23.97 -21.92
N SER A 35 -20.58 23.75 -21.27
CA SER A 35 -20.14 22.43 -20.79
C SER A 35 -20.56 22.12 -19.36
N LYS A 36 -20.97 23.15 -18.60
CA LYS A 36 -21.16 23.11 -17.13
C LYS A 36 -19.89 22.73 -16.35
N LYS A 37 -18.72 22.86 -16.98
CA LYS A 37 -17.42 22.66 -16.35
C LYS A 37 -17.12 23.78 -15.35
N ARG A 38 -16.80 23.40 -14.11
CA ARG A 38 -16.38 24.31 -13.05
C ARG A 38 -14.90 24.64 -13.20
N VAL A 39 -14.54 25.92 -13.07
CA VAL A 39 -13.20 26.46 -13.31
C VAL A 39 -12.81 27.48 -12.25
N ALA A 40 -11.51 27.75 -12.10
CA ALA A 40 -11.00 28.87 -11.32
C ALA A 40 -10.55 30.00 -12.26
N MET A 41 -11.02 31.23 -12.02
CA MET A 41 -10.70 32.39 -12.87
C MET A 41 -9.83 33.39 -12.10
N LYS A 42 -8.54 33.51 -12.45
CA LYS A 42 -7.57 34.42 -11.82
C LYS A 42 -7.46 35.72 -12.61
N VAL A 43 -7.55 36.86 -11.91
CA VAL A 43 -7.45 38.21 -12.51
C VAL A 43 -6.14 38.88 -12.13
N VAL A 44 -5.31 39.20 -13.12
CA VAL A 44 -3.98 39.84 -12.97
C VAL A 44 -4.01 41.26 -13.57
N PRO A 45 -3.81 42.34 -12.77
CA PRO A 45 -3.80 43.72 -13.27
C PRO A 45 -2.49 44.11 -13.98
N CYS A 46 -2.52 44.48 -15.26
CA CYS A 46 -1.34 44.81 -16.06
C CYS A 46 -0.91 46.30 -15.92
N ARG A 47 -0.52 46.72 -14.71
CA ARG A 47 -0.32 48.15 -14.35
C ARG A 47 0.98 48.83 -14.81
N ARG A 48 1.93 48.10 -15.42
CA ARG A 48 3.24 48.67 -15.83
C ARG A 48 3.30 48.81 -17.36
N LYS A 49 4.20 49.66 -17.87
CA LYS A 49 4.62 49.56 -19.28
C LYS A 49 5.05 48.12 -19.58
N ASN A 50 4.66 47.62 -20.75
CA ASN A 50 4.88 46.25 -21.25
C ASN A 50 4.21 45.10 -20.47
N ALA A 51 3.59 45.35 -19.31
CA ALA A 51 2.97 44.30 -18.48
C ALA A 51 1.89 43.48 -19.20
N VAL A 52 1.24 44.02 -20.23
CA VAL A 52 0.28 43.29 -21.08
C VAL A 52 0.99 42.24 -21.94
N GLN A 53 2.13 42.58 -22.56
CA GLN A 53 2.91 41.67 -23.40
C GLN A 53 3.65 40.61 -22.58
N GLU A 54 4.19 41.01 -21.42
CA GLU A 54 4.80 40.09 -20.44
C GLU A 54 3.78 39.05 -19.97
N ALA A 55 2.61 39.51 -19.50
CA ALA A 55 1.56 38.62 -19.00
C ALA A 55 0.91 37.77 -20.10
N GLU A 56 0.81 38.26 -21.34
CA GLU A 56 0.37 37.44 -22.48
C GLU A 56 1.38 36.33 -22.81
N THR A 57 2.67 36.63 -22.73
CA THR A 57 3.74 35.65 -22.97
C THR A 57 3.73 34.56 -21.89
N GLU A 58 3.59 34.93 -20.62
CA GLU A 58 3.40 34.01 -19.50
C GLU A 58 2.15 33.13 -19.69
N ALA A 59 1.01 33.73 -20.03
CA ALA A 59 -0.25 32.99 -20.25
C ALA A 59 -0.16 31.98 -21.40
N ARG A 60 0.52 32.34 -22.50
CA ARG A 60 0.77 31.44 -23.64
C ARG A 60 1.68 30.27 -23.27
N LEU A 61 2.71 30.50 -22.45
CA LEU A 61 3.56 29.42 -21.91
C LEU A 61 2.74 28.47 -21.05
N LEU A 62 1.95 28.98 -20.10
CA LEU A 62 1.10 28.17 -19.21
C LEU A 62 0.04 27.37 -19.97
N MET A 63 -0.57 27.93 -21.03
CA MET A 63 -1.48 27.19 -21.92
C MET A 63 -0.81 26.07 -22.72
N SER A 64 0.50 26.16 -22.96
CA SER A 64 1.24 25.12 -23.71
C SER A 64 1.62 23.90 -22.85
N TRP A 65 1.42 23.98 -21.54
CA TRP A 65 1.84 22.95 -20.59
C TRP A 65 0.70 22.00 -20.24
N ASN A 66 1.01 20.70 -20.30
CA ASN A 66 0.11 19.64 -19.88
C ASN A 66 0.90 18.63 -19.03
N HIS A 67 0.67 18.65 -17.72
CA HIS A 67 1.33 17.80 -16.74
C HIS A 67 0.39 17.58 -15.54
N PRO A 68 0.22 16.36 -15.00
CA PRO A 68 -0.79 16.05 -13.99
C PRO A 68 -0.68 16.91 -12.71
N HIS A 69 0.55 17.30 -12.37
CA HIS A 69 0.88 18.06 -11.17
C HIS A 69 1.24 19.53 -11.41
N VAL A 70 0.97 20.08 -12.60
CA VAL A 70 1.06 21.52 -12.86
C VAL A 70 -0.36 22.03 -13.09
N LEU A 71 -0.73 23.15 -12.45
CA LEU A 71 -2.07 23.70 -12.59
C LEU A 71 -2.34 24.14 -14.03
N ARG A 72 -3.24 23.42 -14.72
CA ARG A 72 -3.54 23.63 -16.13
C ARG A 72 -4.27 24.95 -16.37
N CYS A 73 -3.80 25.70 -17.36
CA CYS A 73 -4.52 26.84 -17.94
C CYS A 73 -5.25 26.39 -19.21
N HIS A 74 -6.57 26.57 -19.25
CA HIS A 74 -7.41 26.21 -20.39
C HIS A 74 -7.49 27.34 -21.42
N GLU A 75 -7.57 28.58 -20.94
CA GLU A 75 -7.79 29.77 -21.76
C GLU A 75 -7.30 31.04 -21.04
N TYR A 76 -6.96 32.08 -21.79
CA TYR A 76 -6.81 33.44 -21.25
C TYR A 76 -7.49 34.48 -22.13
N PHE A 77 -7.88 35.60 -21.53
CA PHE A 77 -8.42 36.75 -22.25
C PHE A 77 -8.09 38.06 -21.53
N PHE A 78 -8.22 39.19 -22.23
CA PHE A 78 -8.03 40.52 -21.65
C PHE A 78 -9.36 41.25 -21.46
N GLU A 79 -9.52 41.87 -20.29
CA GLU A 79 -10.60 42.81 -19.98
C GLU A 79 -10.05 44.25 -20.05
N GLY A 80 -10.70 45.08 -20.87
CA GLY A 80 -10.28 46.46 -21.17
C GLY A 80 -9.84 46.64 -22.63
N PRO A 81 -10.02 47.84 -23.21
CA PRO A 81 -9.67 48.11 -24.60
C PRO A 81 -8.17 47.97 -24.84
N GLU A 82 -7.81 47.75 -26.11
CA GLU A 82 -6.41 47.63 -26.52
C GLU A 82 -5.69 48.97 -26.35
N GLY A 83 -4.51 48.95 -25.72
CA GLY A 83 -3.76 50.15 -25.34
C GLY A 83 -4.09 50.74 -23.94
N ASP A 84 -5.07 50.20 -23.20
CA ASP A 84 -5.34 50.64 -21.82
C ASP A 84 -4.25 50.22 -20.83
N ALA A 85 -3.70 51.18 -20.09
CA ALA A 85 -2.70 50.96 -19.04
C ALA A 85 -3.27 50.27 -17.77
N ASN A 86 -4.59 50.09 -17.67
CA ASN A 86 -5.28 49.37 -16.59
C ASN A 86 -5.90 48.04 -17.04
N ARG A 87 -5.56 47.55 -18.24
CA ARG A 87 -6.06 46.27 -18.78
C ARG A 87 -5.78 45.13 -17.79
N LYS A 88 -6.70 44.16 -17.71
CA LYS A 88 -6.56 42.99 -16.82
C LYS A 88 -6.48 41.72 -17.65
N LEU A 89 -5.50 40.88 -17.33
CA LEU A 89 -5.45 39.50 -17.83
C LEU A 89 -6.36 38.63 -16.96
N TRP A 90 -7.18 37.82 -17.60
CA TRP A 90 -7.97 36.75 -16.99
C TRP A 90 -7.40 35.40 -17.43
N LEU A 91 -7.11 34.52 -16.47
CA LEU A 91 -6.69 33.14 -16.71
C LEU A 91 -7.79 32.19 -16.26
N VAL A 92 -8.19 31.26 -17.14
CA VAL A 92 -9.12 30.16 -16.83
C VAL A 92 -8.30 28.92 -16.50
N LEU A 93 -8.43 28.44 -15.26
CA LEU A 93 -7.60 27.40 -14.66
C LEU A 93 -8.45 26.21 -14.20
N ASP A 94 -7.82 25.05 -14.02
CA ASP A 94 -8.39 23.93 -13.25
C ASP A 94 -8.89 24.40 -11.87
N LEU A 95 -10.09 23.96 -11.47
CA LEU A 95 -10.62 24.21 -10.14
C LEU A 95 -10.11 23.15 -9.15
N MET A 96 -9.24 23.58 -8.24
CA MET A 96 -8.75 22.77 -7.12
C MET A 96 -9.57 23.09 -5.87
N ASP A 97 -10.61 22.28 -5.61
CA ASP A 97 -11.66 22.55 -4.64
C ASP A 97 -11.31 22.19 -3.18
N GLY A 98 -10.21 21.46 -2.95
CA GLY A 98 -9.63 21.22 -1.63
C GLY A 98 -8.83 22.41 -1.06
N GLY A 99 -8.57 23.44 -1.87
CA GLY A 99 -7.80 24.62 -1.48
C GLY A 99 -6.28 24.38 -1.49
N ASP A 100 -5.55 25.12 -0.66
CA ASP A 100 -4.09 25.09 -0.61
C ASP A 100 -3.52 24.33 0.61
N LEU A 101 -2.31 23.78 0.43
CA LEU A 101 -1.61 23.02 1.46
C LEU A 101 -1.21 23.88 2.67
N ASN A 102 -1.11 25.22 2.57
CA ASN A 102 -0.82 26.07 3.72
C ASN A 102 -2.03 26.21 4.65
N ARG A 103 -3.24 26.32 4.10
CA ARG A 103 -4.49 26.27 4.87
C ARG A 103 -4.63 24.94 5.60
N LEU A 104 -4.41 23.81 4.90
CA LEU A 104 -4.40 22.49 5.52
C LEU A 104 -3.34 22.38 6.62
N TYR A 105 -2.16 22.97 6.39
CA TYR A 105 -1.07 22.97 7.36
C TYR A 105 -1.42 23.71 8.66
N GLU A 106 -1.89 24.95 8.58
CA GLU A 106 -2.24 25.73 9.76
C GLU A 106 -3.48 25.16 10.47
N GLN A 107 -4.46 24.60 9.74
CA GLN A 107 -5.60 23.91 10.36
C GLN A 107 -5.16 22.71 11.20
N ARG A 108 -4.31 21.82 10.67
CA ARG A 108 -3.81 20.65 11.40
C ARG A 108 -2.98 21.05 12.63
N ARG A 109 -2.16 22.09 12.48
CA ARG A 109 -1.34 22.66 13.56
C ARG A 109 -2.20 23.30 14.66
N GLN A 110 -3.24 24.05 14.31
CA GLN A 110 -4.17 24.65 15.28
C GLN A 110 -5.01 23.61 16.01
N ALA A 111 -5.36 22.51 15.34
CA ALA A 111 -6.07 21.37 15.92
C ALA A 111 -5.19 20.46 16.80
N LEU A 112 -3.90 20.79 17.00
CA LEU A 112 -2.93 20.00 17.77
C LEU A 112 -2.84 18.51 17.35
N GLN A 113 -3.11 18.22 16.08
CA GLN A 113 -2.93 16.90 15.51
C GLN A 113 -1.45 16.59 15.31
N GLY A 114 -1.07 15.31 15.17
CA GLY A 114 0.30 14.93 14.81
C GLY A 114 0.68 15.30 13.36
N PRO A 115 1.92 15.02 12.93
CA PRO A 115 2.35 15.17 11.54
C PRO A 115 1.46 14.40 10.53
N TRP A 116 1.69 14.58 9.23
CA TRP A 116 1.07 13.72 8.23
C TRP A 116 1.79 12.38 8.17
N GLU A 117 1.05 11.34 7.81
CA GLU A 117 1.62 10.04 7.49
C GLU A 117 2.64 10.15 6.35
N ALA A 118 3.66 9.29 6.41
CA ALA A 118 4.71 9.22 5.40
C ALA A 118 4.17 8.95 3.98
N SER A 119 3.03 8.28 3.85
CA SER A 119 2.26 8.11 2.60
C SER A 119 1.96 9.46 1.92
N PHE A 120 1.36 10.39 2.66
CA PHE A 120 1.03 11.72 2.17
C PHE A 120 2.27 12.60 1.93
N VAL A 121 3.30 12.50 2.79
CA VAL A 121 4.55 13.23 2.58
C VAL A 121 5.26 12.78 1.30
N ARG A 122 5.31 11.46 1.04
CA ARG A 122 5.81 10.92 -0.24
C ARG A 122 5.00 11.43 -1.42
N TYR A 123 3.67 11.41 -1.33
CA TYR A 123 2.79 11.87 -2.41
C TYR A 123 3.03 13.35 -2.78
N VAL A 124 3.28 14.22 -1.79
CA VAL A 124 3.65 15.63 -2.02
C VAL A 124 5.06 15.76 -2.64
N ILE A 125 6.07 15.03 -2.15
CA ILE A 125 7.43 15.04 -2.74
C ILE A 125 7.39 14.55 -4.19
N SER A 126 6.68 13.46 -4.44
CA SER A 126 6.43 12.87 -5.76
C SER A 126 5.76 13.89 -6.70
N SER A 127 4.59 14.40 -6.32
CA SER A 127 3.78 15.28 -7.18
C SER A 127 4.52 16.57 -7.54
N ILE A 128 5.11 17.23 -6.54
CA ILE A 128 5.78 18.51 -6.75
C ILE A 128 7.19 18.32 -7.33
N GLY A 129 7.90 17.24 -7.00
CA GLY A 129 9.17 16.88 -7.64
C GLY A 129 9.01 16.61 -9.13
N SER A 130 7.97 15.86 -9.51
CA SER A 130 7.57 15.63 -10.91
C SER A 130 7.17 16.93 -11.62
N ALA A 131 6.38 17.80 -10.96
CA ALA A 131 6.01 19.11 -11.51
C ALA A 131 7.23 20.00 -11.77
N LEU A 132 8.19 20.02 -10.83
CA LEU A 132 9.42 20.81 -10.97
C LEU A 132 10.33 20.27 -12.06
N ASP A 133 10.52 18.96 -12.16
CA ASP A 133 11.30 18.35 -13.24
C ASP A 133 10.72 18.69 -14.62
N PHE A 134 9.39 18.61 -14.78
CA PHE A 134 8.71 19.06 -16.00
C PHE A 134 8.97 20.54 -16.28
N VAL A 135 8.79 21.45 -15.30
CA VAL A 135 8.99 22.90 -15.49
C VAL A 135 10.46 23.22 -15.81
N HIS A 136 11.41 22.57 -15.14
CA HIS A 136 12.85 22.71 -15.39
C HIS A 136 13.22 22.18 -16.78
N SER A 137 12.59 21.11 -17.27
CA SER A 137 12.76 20.60 -18.65
C SER A 137 12.29 21.58 -19.73
N LYS A 138 11.44 22.56 -19.39
CA LYS A 138 11.02 23.66 -20.26
C LYS A 138 11.94 24.89 -20.17
N GLY A 139 13.05 24.80 -19.44
CA GLY A 139 14.01 25.90 -19.27
C GLY A 139 13.46 27.03 -18.38
N VAL A 140 12.51 26.74 -17.48
CA VAL A 140 11.90 27.72 -16.58
C VAL A 140 12.18 27.34 -15.12
N LEU A 141 12.37 28.33 -14.25
CA LEU A 141 12.42 28.18 -12.79
C LEU A 141 11.14 28.72 -12.16
N HIS A 142 10.63 28.10 -11.09
CA HIS A 142 9.39 28.54 -10.45
C HIS A 142 9.61 29.70 -9.46
N ARG A 143 10.70 29.67 -8.69
CA ARG A 143 11.12 30.74 -7.76
C ARG A 143 10.20 31.05 -6.55
N ASP A 144 9.05 30.38 -6.42
CA ASP A 144 8.07 30.63 -5.33
C ASP A 144 7.37 29.35 -4.85
N VAL A 145 8.11 28.24 -4.76
CA VAL A 145 7.56 26.97 -4.25
C VAL A 145 7.30 27.09 -2.74
N LYS A 146 6.04 26.99 -2.32
CA LYS A 146 5.61 27.07 -0.91
C LYS A 146 4.26 26.40 -0.73
N CYS A 147 3.87 26.08 0.52
CA CYS A 147 2.60 25.41 0.80
C CYS A 147 1.37 26.15 0.23
N ALA A 148 1.38 27.49 0.13
CA ALA A 148 0.26 28.26 -0.42
C ALA A 148 0.11 28.13 -1.95
N ASN A 149 1.16 27.67 -2.63
CA ASN A 149 1.23 27.48 -4.07
C ASN A 149 1.08 25.99 -4.45
N VAL A 150 0.77 25.12 -3.48
CA VAL A 150 0.45 23.70 -3.70
C VAL A 150 -1.05 23.54 -3.46
N LEU A 151 -1.79 23.26 -4.53
CA LEU A 151 -3.26 23.15 -4.51
C LEU A 151 -3.70 21.68 -4.53
N LEU A 152 -4.84 21.41 -3.88
CA LEU A 152 -5.38 20.08 -3.62
C LEU A 152 -6.81 19.96 -4.16
N SER A 153 -7.20 18.80 -4.69
CA SER A 153 -8.61 18.45 -4.84
C SER A 153 -9.20 18.03 -3.49
N SER A 154 -10.52 18.18 -3.31
CA SER A 154 -11.22 17.87 -2.05
C SER A 154 -11.13 16.40 -1.64
N ASN A 155 -10.96 15.50 -2.61
CA ASN A 155 -10.73 14.07 -2.43
C ASN A 155 -9.25 13.67 -2.37
N PHE A 156 -8.32 14.64 -2.41
CA PHE A 156 -6.87 14.44 -2.44
C PHE A 156 -6.29 13.62 -3.62
N GLU A 157 -7.07 13.30 -4.65
CA GLU A 157 -6.59 12.58 -5.85
C GLU A 157 -5.64 13.39 -6.74
N ARG A 158 -5.69 14.73 -6.66
CA ARG A 158 -4.78 15.63 -7.39
C ARG A 158 -4.10 16.63 -6.46
N ILE A 159 -2.78 16.68 -6.59
CA ILE A 159 -1.93 17.77 -6.08
C ILE A 159 -1.32 18.49 -7.29
N CYS A 160 -1.41 19.82 -7.31
CA CYS A 160 -0.86 20.65 -8.39
C CYS A 160 -0.02 21.81 -7.84
N LEU A 161 1.13 22.03 -8.47
CA LEU A 161 1.93 23.24 -8.32
C LEU A 161 1.28 24.39 -9.11
N ALA A 162 1.16 25.56 -8.48
CA ALA A 162 0.43 26.71 -9.00
C ALA A 162 1.19 28.03 -8.75
N ASP A 163 0.70 29.09 -9.39
CA ASP A 163 1.18 30.48 -9.26
C ASP A 163 2.62 30.72 -9.77
N PHE A 164 2.75 30.67 -11.10
CA PHE A 164 3.98 30.95 -11.84
C PHE A 164 4.29 32.45 -12.03
N GLY A 165 3.66 33.36 -11.27
CA GLY A 165 3.83 34.82 -11.42
C GLY A 165 5.20 35.39 -11.02
N LEU A 166 6.12 34.54 -10.55
CA LEU A 166 7.55 34.83 -10.36
C LEU A 166 8.45 33.90 -11.18
N ALA A 167 7.88 33.06 -12.04
CA ALA A 167 8.62 32.12 -12.85
C ALA A 167 9.50 32.85 -13.88
N CYS A 168 10.65 32.27 -14.18
CA CYS A 168 11.69 32.95 -14.95
C CYS A 168 12.38 31.96 -15.89
N PRO A 169 12.46 32.26 -17.21
CA PRO A 169 13.32 31.53 -18.14
C PRO A 169 14.78 31.54 -17.66
N MET A 170 15.46 30.40 -17.75
CA MET A 170 16.83 30.23 -17.25
C MET A 170 17.87 31.04 -18.06
N ASP A 171 17.56 31.37 -19.31
CA ASP A 171 18.34 32.23 -20.19
C ASP A 171 18.16 33.73 -19.90
N ALA A 172 17.05 34.13 -19.27
CA ALA A 172 16.75 35.50 -18.86
C ALA A 172 17.17 35.82 -17.40
N LEU A 173 17.97 34.95 -16.77
CA LEU A 173 18.24 35.00 -15.34
C LEU A 173 19.16 36.18 -14.93
N GLU A 174 20.05 36.62 -15.81
CA GLU A 174 20.98 37.73 -15.55
C GLU A 174 20.24 39.08 -15.41
N ASP A 175 19.19 39.28 -16.20
CA ASP A 175 18.33 40.48 -16.17
C ASP A 175 17.24 40.42 -15.08
N ALA A 176 17.03 39.25 -14.47
CA ALA A 176 15.97 39.04 -13.49
C ALA A 176 16.31 39.67 -12.13
N PRO A 177 15.33 40.25 -11.40
CA PRO A 177 15.58 40.80 -10.07
C PRO A 177 16.09 39.70 -9.10
N GLN A 178 17.34 39.86 -8.64
CA GLN A 178 18.00 38.98 -7.67
C GLN A 178 17.69 39.35 -6.20
N VAL A 179 16.82 40.36 -5.99
CA VAL A 179 16.31 40.73 -4.67
C VAL A 179 15.61 39.52 -4.04
N ALA A 180 15.67 39.40 -2.70
CA ALA A 180 15.05 38.31 -1.92
C ALA A 180 13.51 38.30 -2.06
N LEU A 181 13.02 37.80 -3.18
CA LEU A 181 11.62 37.59 -3.51
C LEU A 181 11.17 36.26 -2.89
N GLY A 182 10.26 36.32 -1.92
CA GLY A 182 9.69 35.13 -1.30
C GLY A 182 9.38 35.32 0.19
N THR A 183 8.84 34.27 0.81
CA THR A 183 8.65 34.23 2.27
C THR A 183 9.97 33.82 2.94
N PRO A 184 10.52 34.58 3.90
CA PRO A 184 11.87 34.34 4.46
C PRO A 184 12.18 32.91 4.91
N SER A 185 11.18 32.18 5.43
CA SER A 185 11.35 30.79 5.89
C SER A 185 11.52 29.75 4.77
N TYR A 186 11.36 30.13 3.50
CA TYR A 186 11.59 29.26 2.34
C TYR A 186 12.85 29.63 1.56
N LEU A 187 13.52 30.75 1.88
CA LEU A 187 14.68 31.21 1.13
C LEU A 187 15.83 30.19 1.17
N PRO A 188 16.41 29.81 0.02
CA PRO A 188 17.60 28.97 -0.03
C PRO A 188 18.86 29.71 0.48
N PRO A 189 19.83 28.99 1.09
CA PRO A 189 21.03 29.60 1.65
C PRO A 189 21.89 30.30 0.59
N GLU A 190 21.90 29.83 -0.65
CA GLU A 190 22.61 30.48 -1.76
C GLU A 190 22.00 31.84 -2.14
N ILE A 191 20.67 31.98 -2.11
CA ILE A 191 19.97 33.24 -2.39
C ILE A 191 20.25 34.26 -1.29
N ILE A 192 20.24 33.82 -0.03
CA ILE A 192 20.62 34.66 1.12
C ILE A 192 22.07 35.13 1.00
N CYS A 193 22.95 34.32 0.41
CA CYS A 193 24.34 34.67 0.10
C CYS A 193 24.51 35.49 -1.21
N GLY A 194 23.43 35.94 -1.85
CA GLY A 194 23.48 36.75 -3.07
C GLY A 194 23.89 35.99 -4.34
N ARG A 195 23.73 34.67 -4.38
CA ARG A 195 23.95 33.85 -5.58
C ARG A 195 22.67 33.76 -6.43
N PRO A 196 22.78 33.55 -7.75
CA PRO A 196 21.61 33.44 -8.64
C PRO A 196 20.74 32.21 -8.33
N HIS A 197 19.45 32.31 -8.66
CA HIS A 197 18.49 31.21 -8.54
C HIS A 197 18.80 30.06 -9.51
N SER A 198 18.43 28.84 -9.14
CA SER A 198 18.75 27.63 -9.91
C SER A 198 17.72 26.52 -9.68
N PRO A 199 17.75 25.41 -10.44
CA PRO A 199 16.90 24.24 -10.16
C PRO A 199 17.05 23.73 -8.71
N ALA A 200 18.25 23.83 -8.14
CA ALA A 200 18.51 23.46 -6.74
C ALA A 200 17.82 24.39 -5.74
N ALA A 201 17.59 25.66 -6.09
CA ALA A 201 16.88 26.61 -5.24
C ALA A 201 15.38 26.25 -5.12
N ASP A 202 14.74 25.84 -6.22
CA ASP A 202 13.37 25.30 -6.17
C ASP A 202 13.31 23.96 -5.40
N ALA A 203 14.36 23.13 -5.49
CA ALA A 203 14.48 21.88 -4.72
C ALA A 203 14.55 22.13 -3.20
N TRP A 204 15.30 23.14 -2.77
CA TRP A 204 15.34 23.56 -1.36
C TRP A 204 13.94 23.93 -0.85
N CYS A 205 13.20 24.71 -1.64
CA CYS A 205 11.84 25.13 -1.29
C CYS A 205 10.88 23.93 -1.17
N LEU A 206 11.00 22.91 -2.02
CA LEU A 206 10.29 21.63 -1.85
C LEU A 206 10.71 20.92 -0.54
N GLY A 207 12.00 20.92 -0.20
CA GLY A 207 12.50 20.42 1.08
C GLY A 207 11.84 21.09 2.29
N VAL A 208 11.66 22.42 2.24
CA VAL A 208 10.96 23.18 3.29
C VAL A 208 9.47 22.79 3.38
N VAL A 209 8.78 22.64 2.24
CA VAL A 209 7.38 22.15 2.21
C VAL A 209 7.28 20.76 2.85
N SER A 210 8.11 19.82 2.42
CA SER A 210 8.03 18.43 2.88
C SER A 210 8.47 18.25 4.33
N PHE A 211 9.45 19.04 4.81
CA PHE A 211 9.79 19.09 6.23
C PHE A 211 8.61 19.57 7.09
N LYS A 212 7.90 20.62 6.66
CA LYS A 212 6.72 21.11 7.37
C LYS A 212 5.65 20.02 7.50
N LEU A 213 5.49 19.14 6.50
CA LEU A 213 4.56 18.01 6.59
C LEU A 213 5.09 16.89 7.50
N ALA A 214 6.35 16.48 7.32
CA ALA A 214 6.94 15.38 8.09
C ALA A 214 7.06 15.68 9.59
N ALA A 215 7.23 16.94 9.99
CA ALA A 215 7.49 17.32 11.38
C ALA A 215 6.44 18.25 12.01
N LEU A 216 5.42 18.69 11.26
CA LEU A 216 4.43 19.73 11.63
C LEU A 216 5.04 21.08 12.11
N ARG A 217 6.36 21.28 11.96
CA ARG A 217 7.13 22.47 12.36
C ARG A 217 8.03 22.95 11.22
N LYS A 218 8.51 24.19 11.25
CA LYS A 218 9.44 24.68 10.23
C LYS A 218 10.85 24.09 10.44
N PRO A 219 11.67 23.93 9.38
CA PRO A 219 13.06 23.48 9.52
C PRO A 219 13.93 24.52 10.23
N PHE A 220 13.60 25.82 10.11
CA PHE A 220 14.31 26.93 10.76
C PHE A 220 13.30 27.92 11.34
N GLU A 221 13.52 28.36 12.59
CA GLU A 221 12.70 29.37 13.27
C GLU A 221 13.56 30.36 14.07
N ALA A 222 13.17 31.64 14.01
CA ALA A 222 13.73 32.74 14.79
C ALA A 222 12.65 33.82 15.05
N ARG A 223 12.99 34.84 15.85
CA ARG A 223 12.06 35.94 16.19
C ARG A 223 12.03 37.07 15.15
N ASP A 224 13.03 37.12 14.27
CA ASP A 224 13.24 38.14 13.25
C ASP A 224 13.90 37.51 12.01
N ASP A 225 13.72 38.15 10.85
CA ASP A 225 14.16 37.61 9.56
C ASP A 225 15.69 37.59 9.39
N LEU A 226 16.42 38.49 10.06
CA LEU A 226 17.88 38.52 10.02
C LEU A 226 18.47 37.32 10.76
N THR A 227 17.97 37.03 11.97
CA THR A 227 18.34 35.82 12.71
C THR A 227 17.89 34.56 11.96
N LEU A 228 16.70 34.55 11.34
CA LEU A 228 16.21 33.41 10.56
C LEU A 228 17.12 33.09 9.37
N THR A 229 17.48 34.10 8.58
CA THR A 229 18.38 33.93 7.42
C THR A 229 19.80 33.52 7.86
N MET A 230 20.32 34.04 8.97
CA MET A 230 21.58 33.56 9.55
C MET A 230 21.51 32.07 9.93
N LYS A 231 20.42 31.59 10.54
CA LYS A 231 20.23 30.15 10.84
C LYS A 231 20.15 29.31 9.58
N ILE A 232 19.38 29.73 8.57
CA ILE A 232 19.26 29.03 7.29
C ILE A 232 20.64 28.83 6.64
N VAL A 233 21.54 29.81 6.76
CA VAL A 233 22.93 29.69 6.28
C VAL A 233 23.79 28.82 7.21
N LYS A 234 23.77 29.02 8.54
CA LYS A 234 24.76 28.42 9.46
C LYS A 234 24.33 27.12 10.14
N ASP A 235 23.10 27.03 10.63
CA ASP A 235 22.65 25.98 11.57
C ASP A 235 22.10 24.75 10.84
N ALA A 236 22.13 23.58 11.46
CA ALA A 236 21.37 22.43 10.95
C ALA A 236 19.85 22.70 11.01
N PRO A 237 19.03 22.12 10.12
CA PRO A 237 17.59 22.16 10.30
C PRO A 237 17.19 21.47 11.61
N ASN A 238 16.04 21.85 12.15
CA ASN A 238 15.39 21.13 13.25
C ASN A 238 15.31 19.62 12.93
N GLU A 239 15.37 18.77 13.95
CA GLU A 239 15.29 17.31 13.73
C GLU A 239 13.94 16.89 13.16
N LEU A 240 13.88 15.77 12.44
CA LEU A 240 12.63 15.10 12.09
C LEU A 240 12.16 14.21 13.26
N PRO A 241 10.85 13.89 13.38
CA PRO A 241 10.36 12.88 14.31
C PRO A 241 11.10 11.54 14.14
N LYS A 242 11.41 10.85 15.25
CA LYS A 242 12.26 9.64 15.25
C LYS A 242 11.65 8.44 14.50
N ASP A 243 10.34 8.48 14.34
CA ASP A 243 9.47 7.57 13.62
C ASP A 243 9.34 7.90 12.12
N THR A 244 9.94 9.00 11.64
CA THR A 244 9.95 9.35 10.22
C THR A 244 10.68 8.26 9.42
N PRO A 245 10.03 7.62 8.42
CA PRO A 245 10.67 6.59 7.61
C PRO A 245 11.94 7.09 6.91
N ALA A 246 12.95 6.23 6.83
CA ALA A 246 14.29 6.60 6.38
C ALA A 246 14.32 7.17 4.95
N ASP A 247 13.45 6.69 4.06
CA ASP A 247 13.31 7.20 2.69
C ASP A 247 12.78 8.65 2.67
N VAL A 248 11.76 8.95 3.48
CA VAL A 248 11.23 10.30 3.64
C VAL A 248 12.26 11.22 4.31
N ALA A 249 12.94 10.74 5.35
CA ALA A 249 13.99 11.51 6.02
C ALA A 249 15.17 11.84 5.08
N CYS A 250 15.64 10.86 4.30
CA CYS A 250 16.68 11.06 3.28
C CYS A 250 16.24 12.03 2.19
N ALA A 251 15.00 11.93 1.67
CA ALA A 251 14.49 12.85 0.66
C ALA A 251 14.39 14.28 1.21
N VAL A 252 13.79 14.48 2.39
CA VAL A 252 13.63 15.80 3.02
C VAL A 252 14.98 16.44 3.35
N LEU A 253 15.89 15.72 4.00
CA LEU A 253 17.20 16.25 4.38
C LEU A 253 18.14 16.42 3.16
N GLY A 254 18.00 15.59 2.13
CA GLY A 254 18.72 15.73 0.86
C GLY A 254 18.30 16.98 0.08
N LEU A 255 17.00 17.29 0.06
CA LEU A 255 16.47 18.56 -0.48
C LEU A 255 16.91 19.77 0.36
N LEU A 256 17.05 19.61 1.68
CA LEU A 256 17.55 20.64 2.60
C LEU A 256 19.08 20.66 2.77
N ASN A 257 19.84 20.09 1.81
CA ASN A 257 21.29 20.23 1.83
C ASN A 257 21.70 21.68 1.53
N LYS A 258 22.54 22.27 2.39
CA LYS A 258 23.04 23.65 2.22
C LYS A 258 23.95 23.79 1.00
N ASP A 259 24.68 22.73 0.65
CA ASP A 259 25.54 22.70 -0.53
C ASP A 259 24.69 22.41 -1.77
N GLN A 260 24.47 23.43 -2.61
CA GLN A 260 23.66 23.32 -3.82
C GLN A 260 24.14 22.24 -4.82
N GLN A 261 25.42 21.86 -4.78
CA GLN A 261 25.97 20.80 -5.65
C GLN A 261 25.73 19.39 -5.10
N LYS A 262 25.46 19.26 -3.80
CA LYS A 262 25.14 18.00 -3.11
C LYS A 262 23.66 17.92 -2.71
N ARG A 263 22.86 18.90 -3.12
CA ARG A 263 21.42 18.95 -2.88
C ARG A 263 20.73 18.01 -3.85
N LEU A 264 19.83 17.20 -3.31
CA LEU A 264 19.01 16.26 -4.06
C LEU A 264 18.18 17.04 -5.09
N ARG A 265 18.21 16.62 -6.35
CA ARG A 265 17.40 17.24 -7.42
C ARG A 265 15.91 16.91 -7.20
N PRO A 266 14.96 17.74 -7.67
CA PRO A 266 13.52 17.43 -7.53
C PRO A 266 13.15 16.08 -8.16
N ALA A 267 13.76 15.74 -9.30
CA ALA A 267 13.66 14.44 -9.95
C ALA A 267 14.23 13.27 -9.12
N GLU A 268 15.33 13.47 -8.39
CA GLU A 268 15.91 12.41 -7.54
C GLU A 268 15.11 12.23 -6.25
N ALA A 269 14.57 13.31 -5.69
CA ALA A 269 13.67 13.27 -4.55
C ALA A 269 12.33 12.61 -4.93
N TYR A 270 11.85 12.90 -6.14
CA TYR A 270 10.80 12.15 -6.81
C TYR A 270 11.20 10.67 -6.90
N GLU A 271 12.28 10.26 -7.57
CA GLU A 271 12.65 8.84 -7.72
C GLU A 271 12.85 8.10 -6.37
N MET A 272 13.39 8.78 -5.36
CA MET A 272 13.50 8.25 -3.99
C MET A 272 12.14 7.97 -3.33
N THR A 273 11.13 8.80 -3.62
CA THR A 273 9.77 8.67 -3.04
C THR A 273 8.73 8.03 -3.98
N HIS A 274 9.07 7.89 -5.26
CA HIS A 274 8.24 7.40 -6.36
C HIS A 274 8.71 6.02 -6.88
N VAL A 275 9.36 5.25 -6.00
CA VAL A 275 9.74 3.84 -6.20
C VAL A 275 10.91 3.62 -7.18
N SER A 276 12.09 4.13 -6.83
CA SER A 276 13.36 3.65 -7.41
C SER A 276 13.53 2.13 -7.24
N SER A 277 14.23 1.46 -8.16
CA SER A 277 14.31 -0.02 -8.24
C SER A 277 14.93 -0.72 -7.00
N ILE A 278 15.68 0.01 -6.18
CA ILE A 278 16.22 -0.46 -4.90
C ILE A 278 15.12 -0.39 -3.82
N ALA A 279 14.36 0.71 -3.78
CA ALA A 279 13.18 0.85 -2.94
C ALA A 279 12.02 -0.06 -3.40
N ARG A 280 11.87 -0.37 -4.69
CA ARG A 280 10.89 -1.37 -5.18
C ARG A 280 11.17 -2.72 -4.54
N LYS A 281 12.44 -3.16 -4.52
CA LYS A 281 12.85 -4.37 -3.79
C LYS A 281 12.58 -4.26 -2.28
N SER A 282 12.68 -3.08 -1.68
CA SER A 282 12.38 -2.87 -0.25
C SER A 282 10.87 -2.80 0.07
N PHE A 283 10.06 -2.25 -0.83
CA PHE A 283 8.60 -2.08 -0.70
C PHE A 283 7.87 -3.39 -1.02
N VAL A 284 8.31 -4.10 -2.05
CA VAL A 284 7.91 -5.48 -2.33
C VAL A 284 8.33 -6.41 -1.18
N ARG A 285 9.52 -6.22 -0.59
CA ARG A 285 9.90 -6.91 0.67
C ARG A 285 9.05 -6.49 1.87
N SER A 286 8.61 -5.23 1.97
CA SER A 286 7.71 -4.81 3.07
C SER A 286 6.30 -5.36 2.90
N MET A 287 5.80 -5.50 1.66
CA MET A 287 4.52 -6.16 1.39
C MET A 287 4.60 -7.67 1.65
N ALA A 288 5.74 -8.30 1.35
CA ALA A 288 6.03 -9.68 1.72
C ALA A 288 6.42 -9.90 3.18
N THR A 289 6.49 -8.84 4.00
CA THR A 289 6.83 -8.99 5.42
C THR A 289 5.66 -9.67 6.12
N PRO A 290 5.89 -10.72 6.91
CA PRO A 290 4.84 -11.40 7.66
C PRO A 290 3.98 -10.42 8.48
N LEU A 291 2.65 -10.58 8.44
CA LEU A 291 1.69 -9.68 9.08
C LEU A 291 1.97 -9.49 10.59
N ASP A 292 2.42 -10.54 11.29
CA ASP A 292 2.81 -10.47 12.70
C ASP A 292 3.97 -9.47 12.95
N ILE A 293 4.91 -9.38 12.01
CA ILE A 293 6.00 -8.39 12.02
C ILE A 293 5.50 -7.02 11.53
N ARG A 294 4.65 -6.96 10.50
CA ARG A 294 4.08 -5.69 9.99
C ARG A 294 3.26 -4.93 11.03
N LEU A 295 2.53 -5.66 11.88
CA LEU A 295 1.77 -5.12 13.00
C LEU A 295 2.65 -4.79 14.23
N GLY A 296 3.94 -5.09 14.20
CA GLY A 296 4.87 -4.86 15.31
C GLY A 296 4.62 -5.78 16.52
N LEU A 297 3.89 -6.87 16.34
CA LEU A 297 3.53 -7.82 17.41
C LEU A 297 4.67 -8.78 17.72
N THR A 298 5.52 -9.08 16.73
CA THR A 298 6.70 -9.95 16.86
C THR A 298 7.92 -9.31 16.19
N LYS A 299 9.09 -9.91 16.40
CA LYS A 299 10.35 -9.48 15.75
C LYS A 299 10.90 -10.60 14.86
N PRO A 300 11.62 -10.26 13.77
CA PRO A 300 12.27 -11.26 12.92
C PRO A 300 13.22 -12.20 13.67
N GLN A 301 13.83 -11.75 14.78
CA GLN A 301 14.78 -12.56 15.56
C GLN A 301 14.08 -13.63 16.42
N ASP A 302 12.78 -13.49 16.67
CA ASP A 302 12.04 -14.36 17.59
C ASP A 302 11.84 -15.78 17.01
N VAL A 303 12.19 -16.03 15.74
CA VAL A 303 12.28 -17.38 15.13
C VAL A 303 13.28 -18.30 15.85
N ALA A 304 14.23 -17.74 16.60
CA ALA A 304 15.18 -18.48 17.43
C ALA A 304 14.60 -18.89 18.80
N HIS A 305 13.35 -18.52 19.13
CA HIS A 305 12.67 -18.98 20.33
C HIS A 305 12.54 -20.51 20.29
N LYS A 306 13.03 -21.17 21.35
CA LYS A 306 13.08 -22.62 21.40
C LYS A 306 11.69 -23.22 21.60
N LEU A 307 11.23 -24.02 20.66
CA LEU A 307 10.05 -24.87 20.80
C LEU A 307 10.42 -26.32 20.51
N ARG A 308 10.09 -27.20 21.45
CA ARG A 308 10.31 -28.62 21.35
C ARG A 308 9.06 -29.30 20.80
N TRP A 309 9.17 -29.81 19.59
CA TRP A 309 8.06 -30.34 18.80
C TRP A 309 7.80 -31.83 19.08
N GLY A 310 6.54 -32.12 19.36
CA GLY A 310 5.93 -33.46 19.33
C GLY A 310 5.15 -33.68 18.03
N ILE A 311 5.22 -34.89 17.46
CA ILE A 311 4.53 -35.25 16.21
C ILE A 311 3.51 -36.37 16.47
N ILE A 312 2.23 -36.08 16.34
CA ILE A 312 1.13 -37.06 16.35
C ILE A 312 0.76 -37.42 14.92
N GLY A 313 0.91 -38.70 14.58
CA GLY A 313 0.73 -39.22 13.22
C GLY A 313 2.05 -39.18 12.46
N CYS A 314 2.56 -40.34 12.08
CA CYS A 314 3.79 -40.49 11.29
C CYS A 314 3.44 -40.76 9.82
N GLY A 315 2.73 -39.81 9.18
CA GLY A 315 2.31 -39.88 7.77
C GLY A 315 3.15 -38.98 6.85
N PRO A 316 2.88 -38.96 5.54
CA PRO A 316 3.61 -38.12 4.57
C PRO A 316 3.60 -36.63 4.94
N ILE A 317 2.43 -36.09 5.31
CA ILE A 317 2.32 -34.68 5.69
C ILE A 317 3.17 -34.33 6.92
N SER A 318 3.24 -35.23 7.90
CA SER A 318 4.11 -35.10 9.06
C SER A 318 5.59 -35.21 8.70
N ALA A 319 5.94 -36.02 7.69
CA ALA A 319 7.29 -36.09 7.16
C ALA A 319 7.70 -34.75 6.54
N ASP A 320 6.79 -34.10 5.80
CA ASP A 320 7.02 -32.78 5.21
C ASP A 320 7.10 -31.68 6.27
N TRP A 321 6.22 -31.69 7.29
CA TRP A 321 6.34 -30.81 8.46
C TRP A 321 7.68 -30.97 9.18
N CYS A 322 8.13 -32.22 9.41
CA CYS A 322 9.44 -32.51 10.01
C CYS A 322 10.62 -32.08 9.14
N LYS A 323 10.46 -31.92 7.82
CA LYS A 323 11.47 -31.31 6.95
C LYS A 323 11.46 -29.79 7.12
N SER A 324 10.29 -29.16 7.03
CA SER A 324 10.12 -27.70 7.23
C SER A 324 10.65 -27.21 8.58
N LEU A 325 10.57 -28.01 9.64
CA LEU A 325 11.13 -27.67 10.96
C LEU A 325 12.67 -27.72 11.03
N LYS A 326 13.38 -28.46 10.15
CA LYS A 326 14.85 -28.58 10.23
C LYS A 326 15.58 -27.26 9.96
N ASP A 327 14.94 -26.38 9.18
CA ASP A 327 15.50 -25.09 8.77
C ASP A 327 15.03 -23.93 9.68
N VAL A 328 14.29 -24.21 10.76
CA VAL A 328 13.85 -23.20 11.74
C VAL A 328 14.82 -23.16 12.93
N PRO A 329 15.53 -22.04 13.18
CA PRO A 329 16.60 -21.99 14.20
C PRO A 329 16.18 -22.35 15.63
N GLY A 330 14.91 -22.14 15.99
CA GLY A 330 14.37 -22.48 17.31
C GLY A 330 13.73 -23.86 17.43
N ALA A 331 13.57 -24.63 16.35
CA ALA A 331 12.81 -25.88 16.37
C ALA A 331 13.67 -27.08 16.78
N GLU A 332 13.20 -27.84 17.78
CA GLU A 332 13.81 -29.11 18.18
C GLU A 332 12.79 -30.25 18.08
N LEU A 333 13.00 -31.22 17.19
CA LEU A 333 12.17 -32.43 17.09
C LEU A 333 12.47 -33.40 18.24
N LYS A 334 11.61 -33.45 19.27
CA LYS A 334 11.83 -34.28 20.47
C LYS A 334 11.12 -35.61 20.42
N SER A 335 9.84 -35.64 20.11
CA SER A 335 9.00 -36.83 20.28
C SER A 335 8.08 -37.08 19.08
N CYS A 336 7.86 -38.33 18.71
CA CYS A 336 6.82 -38.71 17.75
C CYS A 336 6.06 -39.95 18.20
N ALA A 337 4.79 -40.04 17.80
CA ALA A 337 3.90 -41.14 18.10
C ALA A 337 3.01 -41.50 16.92
N ALA A 338 2.68 -42.79 16.81
CA ALA A 338 1.74 -43.35 15.86
C ALA A 338 0.99 -44.51 16.51
N ARG A 339 -0.12 -44.97 15.89
CA ARG A 339 -0.84 -46.19 16.28
C ARG A 339 0.04 -47.45 16.33
N ASP A 340 1.14 -47.45 15.58
CA ASP A 340 2.13 -48.51 15.53
C ASP A 340 3.49 -47.95 15.98
N VAL A 341 4.01 -48.47 17.09
CA VAL A 341 5.28 -48.03 17.69
C VAL A 341 6.48 -48.32 16.77
N GLN A 342 6.41 -49.31 15.88
CA GLN A 342 7.50 -49.57 14.94
C GLN A 342 7.55 -48.50 13.85
N LYS A 343 6.40 -48.03 13.37
CA LYS A 343 6.32 -46.87 12.47
C LYS A 343 6.81 -45.60 13.14
N ALA A 344 6.47 -45.38 14.41
CA ALA A 344 7.01 -44.25 15.17
C ALA A 344 8.55 -44.32 15.31
N LYS A 345 9.12 -45.50 15.56
CA LYS A 345 10.58 -45.71 15.62
C LYS A 345 11.27 -45.50 14.27
N GLN A 346 10.68 -46.00 13.18
CA GLN A 346 11.19 -45.77 11.83
C GLN A 346 11.19 -44.28 11.50
N PHE A 347 10.06 -43.61 11.68
CA PHE A 347 9.89 -42.18 11.42
C PHE A 347 10.84 -41.32 12.28
N ALA A 348 11.05 -41.69 13.54
CA ALA A 348 12.04 -41.05 14.41
C ALA A 348 13.47 -41.15 13.83
N GLY A 349 13.86 -42.33 13.35
CA GLY A 349 15.15 -42.55 12.71
C GLY A 349 15.33 -41.76 11.41
N GLU A 350 14.29 -41.70 10.57
CA GLU A 350 14.31 -40.97 9.29
C GLU A 350 14.39 -39.45 9.48
N HIS A 351 13.73 -38.91 10.51
CA HIS A 351 13.65 -37.47 10.74
C HIS A 351 14.63 -36.93 11.79
N GLY A 352 15.30 -37.80 12.57
CA GLY A 352 16.24 -37.40 13.63
C GLY A 352 15.55 -37.04 14.96
N ILE A 353 14.40 -37.65 15.25
CA ILE A 353 13.58 -37.36 16.43
C ILE A 353 14.12 -38.13 17.63
N SER A 354 14.28 -37.46 18.77
CA SER A 354 14.97 -38.02 19.95
C SER A 354 14.24 -39.21 20.61
N LYS A 355 12.90 -39.24 20.53
CA LYS A 355 12.05 -40.24 21.19
C LYS A 355 10.90 -40.69 20.28
N ALA A 356 10.70 -42.00 20.20
CA ALA A 356 9.49 -42.60 19.65
C ALA A 356 8.62 -43.11 20.81
N ALA A 357 7.56 -42.39 21.13
CA ALA A 357 6.66 -42.73 22.24
C ALA A 357 5.76 -43.93 21.88
N ALA A 358 5.44 -44.76 22.87
CA ALA A 358 4.60 -45.94 22.71
C ALA A 358 3.10 -45.62 22.62
N SER A 359 2.69 -44.38 22.95
CA SER A 359 1.32 -43.90 22.80
C SER A 359 1.26 -42.38 22.60
N TYR A 360 0.15 -41.87 22.06
CA TYR A 360 -0.11 -40.42 21.99
C TYR A 360 -0.13 -39.77 23.37
N LYS A 361 -0.66 -40.47 24.39
CA LYS A 361 -0.67 -40.01 25.77
C LYS A 361 0.74 -39.77 26.31
N GLU A 362 1.65 -40.73 26.11
CA GLU A 362 3.05 -40.61 26.54
C GLU A 362 3.77 -39.43 25.83
N LEU A 363 3.41 -39.13 24.58
CA LEU A 363 3.95 -37.97 23.87
C LEU A 363 3.46 -36.64 24.45
N VAL A 364 2.16 -36.51 24.75
CA VAL A 364 1.62 -35.25 25.28
C VAL A 364 1.94 -35.04 26.76
N GLU A 365 2.16 -36.11 27.54
CA GLU A 365 2.61 -36.01 28.94
C GLU A 365 4.12 -35.72 29.08
N ASP A 366 4.87 -35.76 27.98
CA ASP A 366 6.31 -35.56 27.97
C ASP A 366 6.69 -34.10 28.36
N PRO A 367 7.46 -33.86 29.44
CA PRO A 367 7.92 -32.52 29.81
C PRO A 367 8.96 -31.94 28.82
N GLU A 368 9.48 -32.77 27.91
CA GLU A 368 10.36 -32.33 26.82
C GLU A 368 9.61 -31.85 25.57
N VAL A 369 8.28 -31.88 25.54
CA VAL A 369 7.47 -31.35 24.43
C VAL A 369 6.78 -30.04 24.84
N ASP A 370 6.84 -29.00 24.02
CA ASP A 370 6.16 -27.71 24.25
C ASP A 370 4.92 -27.56 23.35
N ILE A 371 5.04 -28.04 22.11
CA ILE A 371 4.04 -27.92 21.05
C ILE A 371 3.89 -29.25 20.31
N VAL A 372 2.67 -29.57 19.88
CA VAL A 372 2.35 -30.81 19.17
C VAL A 372 1.76 -30.49 17.80
N TYR A 373 2.33 -31.10 16.76
CA TYR A 373 1.73 -31.15 15.43
C TYR A 373 0.87 -32.41 15.29
N ILE A 374 -0.36 -32.25 14.82
CA ILE A 374 -1.33 -33.34 14.58
C ILE A 374 -1.53 -33.46 13.07
N GLY A 375 -0.82 -34.42 12.45
CA GLY A 375 -0.92 -34.77 11.04
C GLY A 375 -1.67 -36.09 10.85
N THR A 376 -2.88 -36.21 11.40
CA THR A 376 -3.72 -37.41 11.24
C THR A 376 -4.90 -37.14 10.30
N ILE A 377 -6.04 -37.80 10.51
CA ILE A 377 -7.25 -37.60 9.71
C ILE A 377 -8.26 -36.80 10.53
N THR A 378 -9.04 -35.95 9.87
CA THR A 378 -9.98 -35.01 10.52
C THR A 378 -10.88 -35.61 11.62
N PRO A 379 -11.44 -36.84 11.49
CA PRO A 379 -12.22 -37.46 12.57
C PRO A 379 -11.46 -37.71 13.90
N LEU A 380 -10.12 -37.65 13.88
CA LEU A 380 -9.27 -37.81 15.08
C LEU A 380 -8.75 -36.48 15.63
N HIS A 381 -8.92 -35.37 14.90
CA HIS A 381 -8.35 -34.06 15.25
C HIS A 381 -8.87 -33.57 16.61
N LYS A 382 -10.19 -33.67 16.87
CA LYS A 382 -10.80 -33.27 18.14
C LYS A 382 -10.21 -34.02 19.34
N GLU A 383 -10.20 -35.35 19.30
CA GLU A 383 -9.69 -36.20 20.39
C GLU A 383 -8.21 -35.87 20.70
N GLN A 384 -7.37 -35.82 19.66
CA GLN A 384 -5.93 -35.60 19.81
C GLN A 384 -5.60 -34.17 20.24
N THR A 385 -6.32 -33.18 19.74
CA THR A 385 -6.19 -31.78 20.13
C THR A 385 -6.58 -31.56 21.58
N LEU A 386 -7.75 -32.06 22.00
CA LEU A 386 -8.20 -31.97 23.39
C LEU A 386 -7.24 -32.71 24.35
N MET A 387 -6.67 -33.84 23.93
CA MET A 387 -5.65 -34.58 24.70
C MET A 387 -4.37 -33.74 24.90
N ALA A 388 -3.86 -33.10 23.86
CA ALA A 388 -2.68 -32.25 23.92
C ALA A 388 -2.91 -30.96 24.73
N ILE A 389 -4.06 -30.30 24.55
CA ILE A 389 -4.49 -29.14 25.33
C ILE A 389 -4.65 -29.50 26.81
N ALA A 390 -5.27 -30.65 27.14
CA ALA A 390 -5.41 -31.10 28.52
C ALA A 390 -4.05 -31.25 29.23
N ALA A 391 -3.04 -31.73 28.51
CA ALA A 391 -1.65 -31.83 28.97
C ALA A 391 -0.87 -30.48 28.96
N GLY A 392 -1.50 -29.38 28.53
CA GLY A 392 -0.91 -28.04 28.52
C GLY A 392 0.02 -27.75 27.35
N LYS A 393 -0.05 -28.54 26.27
CA LYS A 393 0.76 -28.32 25.06
C LYS A 393 0.08 -27.32 24.13
N HIS A 394 0.88 -26.57 23.40
CA HIS A 394 0.40 -25.85 22.22
C HIS A 394 0.10 -26.84 21.10
N VAL A 395 -0.85 -26.53 20.21
CA VAL A 395 -1.31 -27.46 19.16
C VAL A 395 -1.31 -26.77 17.80
N LEU A 396 -0.68 -27.42 16.83
CA LEU A 396 -0.88 -27.20 15.41
C LEU A 396 -1.64 -28.40 14.85
N CYS A 397 -2.88 -28.20 14.39
CA CYS A 397 -3.75 -29.27 13.90
C CYS A 397 -3.95 -29.13 12.40
N GLU A 398 -3.79 -30.22 11.63
CA GLU A 398 -4.01 -30.21 10.18
C GLU A 398 -5.43 -29.75 9.78
N LYS A 399 -5.57 -29.28 8.55
CA LYS A 399 -6.85 -28.79 8.00
C LYS A 399 -7.65 -29.91 7.29
N PRO A 400 -9.00 -29.91 7.34
CA PRO A 400 -9.85 -29.07 8.19
C PRO A 400 -9.62 -29.35 9.67
N ILE A 401 -9.67 -28.31 10.50
CA ILE A 401 -9.42 -28.43 11.94
C ILE A 401 -10.37 -29.43 12.62
N ALA A 402 -11.63 -29.53 12.19
CA ALA A 402 -12.60 -30.43 12.78
C ALA A 402 -13.63 -30.96 11.77
N THR A 403 -14.46 -31.91 12.23
CA THR A 403 -15.58 -32.50 11.48
C THR A 403 -16.85 -31.65 11.46
N SER A 404 -16.92 -30.59 12.26
CA SER A 404 -18.03 -29.65 12.32
C SER A 404 -17.61 -28.35 12.98
N LEU A 405 -18.38 -27.27 12.77
CA LEU A 405 -18.20 -26.01 13.49
C LEU A 405 -18.24 -26.18 15.01
N THR A 406 -19.19 -26.96 15.54
CA THR A 406 -19.33 -27.22 16.98
C THR A 406 -18.07 -27.88 17.57
N ASP A 407 -17.50 -28.84 16.86
CA ASP A 407 -16.26 -29.50 17.27
C ASP A 407 -15.08 -28.52 17.32
N ALA A 408 -14.96 -27.64 16.32
CA ALA A 408 -13.93 -26.60 16.28
C ALA A 408 -14.11 -25.57 17.41
N GLU A 409 -15.35 -25.14 17.68
CA GLU A 409 -15.67 -24.23 18.79
C GLU A 409 -15.28 -24.82 20.15
N GLU A 410 -15.58 -26.11 20.40
CA GLU A 410 -15.15 -26.82 21.61
C GLU A 410 -13.61 -26.89 21.73
N MET A 411 -12.91 -27.21 20.64
CA MET A 411 -11.44 -27.29 20.62
C MET A 411 -10.80 -25.92 20.94
N TYR A 412 -11.28 -24.85 20.32
CA TYR A 412 -10.79 -23.49 20.58
C TYR A 412 -11.17 -22.97 21.97
N ALA A 413 -12.34 -23.33 22.51
CA ALA A 413 -12.72 -22.99 23.88
C ALA A 413 -11.84 -23.69 24.92
N ALA A 414 -11.49 -24.96 24.68
CA ALA A 414 -10.55 -25.70 25.53
C ALA A 414 -9.14 -25.10 25.51
N ALA A 415 -8.65 -24.69 24.34
CA ALA A 415 -7.34 -24.04 24.18
C ALA A 415 -7.27 -22.72 24.97
N GLU A 416 -8.29 -21.88 24.81
CA GLU A 416 -8.44 -20.60 25.51
C GLU A 416 -8.52 -20.78 27.03
N ALA A 417 -9.37 -21.70 27.52
CA ALA A 417 -9.50 -22.00 28.95
C ALA A 417 -8.20 -22.53 29.59
N LYS A 418 -7.31 -23.15 28.80
CA LYS A 418 -6.00 -23.65 29.24
C LYS A 418 -4.88 -22.60 29.08
N GLY A 419 -5.09 -21.54 28.28
CA GLY A 419 -4.06 -20.56 27.94
C GLY A 419 -3.02 -21.06 26.94
N VAL A 420 -3.38 -22.02 26.08
CA VAL A 420 -2.50 -22.59 25.05
C VAL A 420 -2.91 -22.15 23.65
N ALA A 421 -1.95 -22.11 22.72
CA ALA A 421 -2.26 -21.89 21.32
C ALA A 421 -2.90 -23.13 20.70
N LEU A 422 -3.95 -22.91 19.90
CA LEU A 422 -4.48 -23.87 18.92
C LEU A 422 -4.45 -23.17 17.56
N ILE A 423 -3.82 -23.79 16.59
CA ILE A 423 -3.57 -23.23 15.26
C ILE A 423 -3.99 -24.27 14.22
N GLU A 424 -4.76 -23.86 13.22
CA GLU A 424 -5.14 -24.72 12.08
C GLU A 424 -4.06 -24.69 10.97
N GLY A 425 -3.84 -25.85 10.35
CA GLY A 425 -2.76 -26.19 9.42
C GLY A 425 -2.82 -25.55 8.03
N LEU A 426 -3.15 -24.25 7.95
CA LEU A 426 -3.34 -23.54 6.69
C LEU A 426 -2.09 -22.76 6.27
N TRP A 427 -1.01 -23.49 5.96
CA TRP A 427 0.34 -22.92 5.73
C TRP A 427 0.41 -21.89 4.58
N THR A 428 -0.46 -22.00 3.59
CA THR A 428 -0.55 -21.09 2.43
C THR A 428 -0.71 -19.63 2.83
N ARG A 429 -1.33 -19.35 3.98
CA ARG A 429 -1.56 -18.01 4.54
C ARG A 429 -0.27 -17.25 4.91
N TYR A 430 0.85 -17.96 5.04
CA TYR A 430 2.14 -17.46 5.53
C TYR A 430 3.16 -17.24 4.41
N PHE A 431 2.78 -17.49 3.14
CA PHE A 431 3.68 -17.32 2.01
C PHE A 431 3.93 -15.83 1.69
N PRO A 432 5.18 -15.43 1.37
CA PRO A 432 5.54 -14.07 0.94
C PRO A 432 4.66 -13.49 -0.19
N ALA A 433 4.19 -14.32 -1.13
CA ALA A 433 3.29 -13.87 -2.20
C ALA A 433 1.88 -13.57 -1.68
N VAL A 434 1.38 -14.38 -0.75
CA VAL A 434 0.06 -14.22 -0.12
C VAL A 434 0.06 -13.02 0.83
N GLU A 435 1.15 -12.80 1.57
CA GLU A 435 1.36 -11.57 2.35
C GLU A 435 1.40 -10.33 1.44
N HIS A 436 2.11 -10.39 0.31
CA HIS A 436 2.12 -9.29 -0.67
C HIS A 436 0.72 -9.03 -1.22
N ALA A 437 -0.03 -10.07 -1.63
CA ALA A 437 -1.41 -9.91 -2.09
C ALA A 437 -2.31 -9.28 -1.01
N ARG A 438 -2.19 -9.74 0.25
CA ARG A 438 -2.92 -9.17 1.40
C ARG A 438 -2.58 -7.70 1.59
N ALA A 439 -1.30 -7.34 1.65
CA ALA A 439 -0.83 -5.97 1.81
C ALA A 439 -1.28 -5.06 0.65
N ALA A 440 -1.32 -5.57 -0.58
CA ALA A 440 -1.79 -4.81 -1.74
C ALA A 440 -3.30 -4.51 -1.66
N VAL A 441 -4.12 -5.45 -1.15
CA VAL A 441 -5.55 -5.20 -0.88
C VAL A 441 -5.72 -4.22 0.29
N GLU A 442 -5.02 -4.44 1.41
CA GLU A 442 -5.04 -3.55 2.60
C GLU A 442 -4.64 -2.10 2.27
N LEU A 443 -3.71 -1.90 1.34
CA LEU A 443 -3.27 -0.58 0.86
C LEU A 443 -4.16 0.00 -0.27
N GLY A 444 -5.24 -0.68 -0.67
CA GLY A 444 -6.17 -0.23 -1.70
C GLY A 444 -5.59 -0.19 -3.12
N VAL A 445 -4.51 -0.95 -3.39
CA VAL A 445 -3.77 -0.94 -4.67
C VAL A 445 -4.68 -1.31 -5.85
N ILE A 446 -5.59 -2.27 -5.67
CA ILE A 446 -6.60 -2.66 -6.67
C ILE A 446 -7.98 -2.02 -6.44
N GLY A 447 -8.09 -1.07 -5.51
CA GLY A 447 -9.38 -0.52 -5.07
C GLY A 447 -10.21 -1.53 -4.27
N GLU A 448 -11.52 -1.35 -4.26
CA GLU A 448 -12.47 -2.23 -3.56
C GLU A 448 -12.54 -3.59 -4.24
N VAL A 449 -12.43 -4.69 -3.46
CA VAL A 449 -12.52 -6.07 -3.97
C VAL A 449 -13.95 -6.38 -4.39
N GLN A 450 -14.14 -6.74 -5.66
CA GLN A 450 -15.43 -7.08 -6.27
C GLN A 450 -15.58 -8.59 -6.55
N MET A 451 -14.47 -9.29 -6.85
CA MET A 451 -14.49 -10.73 -7.05
C MET A 451 -13.23 -11.42 -6.52
N VAL A 452 -13.39 -12.60 -5.94
CA VAL A 452 -12.29 -13.54 -5.65
C VAL A 452 -12.58 -14.84 -6.41
N GLN A 453 -11.73 -15.23 -7.33
CA GLN A 453 -11.77 -16.56 -7.94
C GLN A 453 -10.66 -17.43 -7.34
N ALA A 454 -10.95 -18.69 -7.02
CA ALA A 454 -9.95 -19.64 -6.56
C ALA A 454 -10.26 -21.07 -7.02
N ASP A 455 -9.31 -21.69 -7.72
CA ASP A 455 -9.47 -22.99 -8.37
C ASP A 455 -8.45 -23.99 -7.79
N PHE A 456 -8.88 -24.81 -6.81
CA PHE A 456 -8.01 -25.73 -6.05
C PHE A 456 -8.72 -27.08 -5.83
N PRO A 457 -8.04 -28.25 -6.01
CA PRO A 457 -8.66 -29.56 -5.79
C PRO A 457 -9.19 -29.77 -4.36
N GLU A 458 -8.50 -29.22 -3.35
CA GLU A 458 -8.95 -29.29 -1.96
C GLU A 458 -9.73 -28.02 -1.57
N ILE A 459 -10.98 -28.21 -1.11
CA ILE A 459 -11.93 -27.14 -0.78
C ILE A 459 -11.36 -26.06 0.14
N CYS A 460 -10.59 -26.44 1.17
CA CYS A 460 -10.00 -25.49 2.13
C CYS A 460 -9.02 -24.50 1.46
N TYR A 461 -8.27 -24.94 0.45
CA TYR A 461 -7.28 -24.07 -0.21
C TYR A 461 -7.93 -23.05 -1.14
N ALA A 462 -9.04 -23.37 -1.80
CA ALA A 462 -9.82 -22.38 -2.54
C ALA A 462 -10.59 -21.46 -1.56
N LEU A 463 -11.27 -22.05 -0.57
CA LEU A 463 -12.14 -21.34 0.36
C LEU A 463 -11.42 -20.27 1.17
N GLN A 464 -10.15 -20.47 1.56
CA GLN A 464 -9.40 -19.52 2.39
C GLN A 464 -9.28 -18.10 1.82
N TYR A 465 -9.31 -17.96 0.49
CA TYR A 465 -9.05 -16.68 -0.18
C TYR A 465 -10.25 -15.74 -0.11
N ALA A 466 -11.46 -16.28 0.04
CA ALA A 466 -12.67 -15.47 0.20
C ALA A 466 -12.63 -14.63 1.51
N PRO A 467 -12.49 -15.22 2.73
CA PRO A 467 -12.34 -14.42 3.94
C PRO A 467 -11.01 -13.65 4.01
N LEU A 468 -9.95 -14.07 3.28
CA LEU A 468 -8.70 -13.30 3.21
C LEU A 468 -8.92 -11.91 2.59
N PHE A 469 -9.61 -11.84 1.45
CA PHE A 469 -9.68 -10.62 0.65
C PHE A 469 -10.99 -9.85 0.80
N PHE A 470 -12.08 -10.48 1.26
CA PHE A 470 -13.27 -9.76 1.74
C PHE A 470 -13.16 -9.32 3.21
N GLY A 471 -12.08 -9.70 3.92
CA GLY A 471 -11.76 -9.20 5.25
C GLY A 471 -12.85 -9.53 6.27
N SER A 472 -13.30 -8.54 7.05
CA SER A 472 -14.32 -8.76 8.09
C SER A 472 -15.74 -9.01 7.55
N THR A 473 -16.03 -8.79 6.27
CA THR A 473 -17.37 -8.99 5.71
C THR A 473 -17.77 -10.48 5.75
N GLU A 474 -18.98 -10.78 6.22
CA GLU A 474 -19.55 -12.14 6.18
C GLU A 474 -20.24 -12.41 4.83
N ALA A 475 -20.26 -13.67 4.41
CA ALA A 475 -21.05 -14.06 3.24
C ALA A 475 -22.55 -13.98 3.58
N THR A 476 -23.33 -13.28 2.77
CA THR A 476 -24.79 -13.14 2.92
C THR A 476 -25.56 -14.29 2.26
N GLN A 477 -24.94 -14.97 1.29
CA GLN A 477 -25.51 -16.14 0.62
C GLN A 477 -24.38 -17.09 0.21
N VAL A 478 -24.61 -18.39 0.41
CA VAL A 478 -23.74 -19.48 -0.04
C VAL A 478 -24.56 -20.37 -0.97
N ALA A 479 -24.04 -20.61 -2.17
CA ALA A 479 -24.61 -21.56 -3.12
C ALA A 479 -23.50 -22.50 -3.61
N SER A 480 -23.65 -23.79 -3.34
CA SER A 480 -22.73 -24.83 -3.82
C SER A 480 -23.47 -25.86 -4.67
N ALA A 481 -22.71 -26.50 -5.56
CA ALA A 481 -23.17 -27.63 -6.37
C ALA A 481 -21.96 -28.49 -6.75
N GLY A 482 -22.14 -29.79 -6.84
CA GLY A 482 -21.03 -30.68 -7.19
C GLY A 482 -21.35 -32.16 -7.09
N GLY A 483 -20.40 -32.97 -7.54
CA GLY A 483 -20.44 -34.42 -7.47
C GLY A 483 -19.09 -35.05 -7.81
N PRO A 484 -19.05 -36.33 -8.25
CA PRO A 484 -17.80 -37.08 -8.43
C PRO A 484 -16.78 -36.47 -9.41
N SER A 485 -17.23 -35.66 -10.37
CA SER A 485 -16.39 -35.00 -11.39
C SER A 485 -15.90 -33.60 -10.99
N GLY A 486 -16.12 -33.21 -9.74
CA GLY A 486 -15.78 -31.90 -9.19
C GLY A 486 -17.00 -31.16 -8.62
N ALA A 487 -16.70 -30.11 -7.86
CA ALA A 487 -17.69 -29.26 -7.21
C ALA A 487 -17.30 -27.78 -7.35
N GLY A 488 -18.20 -26.88 -6.93
CA GLY A 488 -17.92 -25.46 -6.82
C GLY A 488 -18.87 -24.76 -5.86
N ALA A 489 -18.50 -23.54 -5.47
CA ALA A 489 -19.31 -22.69 -4.61
C ALA A 489 -19.23 -21.21 -5.03
N VAL A 490 -20.33 -20.49 -4.87
CA VAL A 490 -20.41 -19.03 -5.01
C VAL A 490 -20.84 -18.45 -3.66
N LEU A 491 -20.00 -17.59 -3.10
CA LEU A 491 -20.24 -16.86 -1.85
C LEU A 491 -20.52 -15.40 -2.20
N ARG A 492 -21.69 -14.86 -1.83
CA ARG A 492 -22.01 -13.43 -2.05
C ARG A 492 -21.76 -12.63 -0.78
N TYR A 493 -21.10 -11.48 -0.91
CA TYR A 493 -20.77 -10.57 0.19
C TYR A 493 -21.62 -9.29 0.08
N GLY A 494 -22.94 -9.45 0.11
CA GLY A 494 -23.89 -8.34 -0.05
C GLY A 494 -23.66 -7.55 -1.35
N ASN A 495 -23.48 -6.23 -1.21
CA ASN A 495 -23.20 -5.32 -2.32
C ASN A 495 -21.70 -5.17 -2.65
N GLN A 496 -20.79 -5.78 -1.87
CA GLN A 496 -19.35 -5.64 -2.06
C GLN A 496 -18.86 -6.46 -3.26
N GLY A 497 -19.26 -7.73 -3.33
CA GLY A 497 -18.76 -8.65 -4.35
C GLY A 497 -19.17 -10.10 -4.15
N ALA A 498 -18.48 -11.01 -4.84
CA ALA A 498 -18.65 -12.45 -4.68
C ALA A 498 -17.33 -13.23 -4.76
N ALA A 499 -17.22 -14.35 -4.06
CA ALA A 499 -16.21 -15.36 -4.32
C ALA A 499 -16.77 -16.46 -5.23
N VAL A 500 -15.98 -16.92 -6.20
CA VAL A 500 -16.27 -18.04 -7.09
C VAL A 500 -15.18 -19.08 -6.88
N LEU A 501 -15.56 -20.24 -6.36
CA LEU A 501 -14.65 -21.29 -5.92
C LEU A 501 -14.90 -22.55 -6.74
N SER A 502 -13.84 -23.16 -7.28
CA SER A 502 -13.92 -24.43 -8.00
C SER A 502 -13.04 -25.49 -7.36
N PHE A 503 -13.59 -26.70 -7.26
CA PHE A 503 -12.96 -27.87 -6.64
C PHE A 503 -12.89 -29.01 -7.67
N PRO A 504 -11.91 -28.97 -8.61
CA PRO A 504 -11.78 -30.00 -9.65
C PRO A 504 -11.35 -31.35 -9.07
N SER A 505 -11.97 -32.45 -9.50
CA SER A 505 -11.68 -33.82 -9.04
C SER A 505 -10.37 -34.41 -9.58
N TRP A 506 -9.55 -33.62 -10.28
CA TRP A 506 -8.27 -34.01 -10.85
C TRP A 506 -7.25 -32.92 -10.57
N ARG A 507 -5.99 -33.31 -10.34
CA ARG A 507 -4.86 -32.36 -10.40
C ARG A 507 -4.72 -31.89 -11.85
N CYS A 508 -5.13 -30.67 -12.11
CA CYS A 508 -5.12 -30.07 -13.44
C CYS A 508 -3.69 -29.71 -13.87
N GLU A 509 -3.45 -29.63 -15.19
CA GLU A 509 -2.16 -29.18 -15.73
C GLU A 509 -1.98 -27.64 -15.64
N VAL A 510 -3.07 -26.90 -15.40
CA VAL A 510 -3.02 -25.48 -15.04
C VAL A 510 -2.64 -25.31 -13.56
N PRO A 511 -1.88 -24.26 -13.21
CA PRO A 511 -1.57 -23.95 -11.82
C PRO A 511 -2.84 -23.75 -10.99
N GLU A 512 -2.73 -23.98 -9.68
CA GLU A 512 -3.81 -23.76 -8.72
C GLU A 512 -3.85 -22.24 -8.43
N VAL A 513 -4.71 -21.52 -9.16
CA VAL A 513 -4.70 -20.05 -9.21
C VAL A 513 -5.72 -19.45 -8.24
N CYS A 514 -5.35 -18.33 -7.63
CA CYS A 514 -6.31 -17.38 -7.08
C CYS A 514 -6.22 -16.04 -7.83
N GLU A 515 -7.35 -15.51 -8.30
CA GLU A 515 -7.48 -14.14 -8.81
C GLU A 515 -8.33 -13.28 -7.86
N VAL A 516 -7.84 -12.10 -7.52
CA VAL A 516 -8.56 -11.07 -6.77
C VAL A 516 -8.79 -9.91 -7.71
N ILE A 517 -10.04 -9.53 -7.95
CA ILE A 517 -10.42 -8.45 -8.86
C ILE A 517 -11.07 -7.34 -8.05
N GLY A 518 -10.56 -6.12 -8.21
CA GLY A 518 -11.10 -4.92 -7.60
C GLY A 518 -11.29 -3.79 -8.61
N THR A 519 -11.87 -2.68 -8.14
CA THR A 519 -12.31 -1.56 -9.00
C THR A 519 -11.19 -0.86 -9.79
N LYS A 520 -9.92 -1.04 -9.41
CA LYS A 520 -8.72 -0.41 -10.04
C LYS A 520 -7.74 -1.43 -10.64
N GLY A 521 -8.01 -2.73 -10.54
CA GLY A 521 -7.08 -3.75 -11.04
C GLY A 521 -7.37 -5.15 -10.54
N ARG A 522 -6.40 -6.05 -10.74
CA ARG A 522 -6.44 -7.43 -10.25
C ARG A 522 -5.10 -7.87 -9.69
N ILE A 523 -5.14 -8.85 -8.79
CA ILE A 523 -3.99 -9.62 -8.30
C ILE A 523 -4.21 -11.07 -8.73
N THR A 524 -3.21 -11.68 -9.34
CA THR A 524 -3.18 -13.12 -9.62
C THR A 524 -2.08 -13.73 -8.76
N LEU A 525 -2.41 -14.75 -7.96
CA LEU A 525 -1.48 -15.64 -7.28
C LEU A 525 -1.38 -16.92 -8.13
N ASP A 526 -0.24 -17.12 -8.79
CA ASP A 526 -0.09 -18.12 -9.85
C ASP A 526 1.19 -18.95 -9.75
N ASP A 527 1.10 -20.10 -9.06
CA ASP A 527 2.12 -21.16 -9.06
C ASP A 527 1.44 -22.51 -8.71
N TRP A 528 2.20 -23.56 -8.44
CA TRP A 528 1.67 -24.76 -7.78
C TRP A 528 1.13 -24.35 -6.40
N GLY A 529 -0.14 -24.59 -6.10
CA GLY A 529 -0.85 -24.01 -4.95
C GLY A 529 -0.43 -24.53 -3.58
N ALA A 530 0.35 -25.61 -3.54
CA ALA A 530 1.12 -26.00 -2.37
C ALA A 530 2.17 -24.93 -1.96
N HIS A 531 2.70 -24.17 -2.93
CA HIS A 531 3.73 -23.15 -2.80
C HIS A 531 3.39 -21.88 -3.61
N PRO A 532 2.45 -21.02 -3.17
CA PRO A 532 2.16 -19.77 -3.87
C PRO A 532 3.37 -18.81 -3.78
N SER A 533 4.28 -18.91 -4.76
CA SER A 533 5.55 -18.18 -4.79
C SER A 533 5.47 -16.88 -5.60
N ARG A 534 4.50 -16.79 -6.52
CA ARG A 534 4.38 -15.69 -7.49
C ARG A 534 3.10 -14.90 -7.28
N VAL A 535 3.23 -13.58 -7.39
CA VAL A 535 2.12 -12.63 -7.36
C VAL A 535 2.26 -11.65 -8.52
N THR A 536 1.16 -11.46 -9.25
CA THR A 536 1.07 -10.62 -10.45
C THR A 536 -0.04 -9.59 -10.25
N ILE A 537 0.31 -8.30 -10.13
CA ILE A 537 -0.65 -7.20 -9.98
C ILE A 537 -0.80 -6.50 -11.33
N ARG A 538 -2.04 -6.38 -11.82
CA ARG A 538 -2.38 -5.69 -13.08
C ARG A 538 -3.38 -4.56 -12.81
N LEU A 539 -2.93 -3.32 -12.94
CA LEU A 539 -3.75 -2.13 -12.72
C LEU A 539 -4.38 -1.63 -14.02
N THR A 540 -5.61 -1.14 -13.93
CA THR A 540 -6.28 -0.49 -15.06
C THR A 540 -5.76 0.94 -15.22
N THR A 541 -5.32 1.27 -16.43
CA THR A 541 -4.95 2.65 -16.81
C THR A 541 -6.24 3.41 -17.13
N GLU A 542 -6.61 4.36 -16.27
CA GLU A 542 -7.70 5.36 -16.37
C GLU A 542 -9.03 4.93 -17.05
N GLN A 543 -10.10 4.88 -16.24
CA GLN A 543 -11.53 4.91 -16.63
C GLN A 543 -11.95 4.09 -17.88
N CYS A 544 -12.35 2.84 -17.65
CA CYS A 544 -13.12 2.03 -18.60
C CYS A 544 -14.14 1.11 -17.90
N TRP A 545 -14.94 1.69 -16.99
CA TRP A 545 -16.16 1.06 -16.48
C TRP A 545 -17.35 1.89 -16.98
N ASP A 546 -18.09 1.36 -17.95
CA ASP A 546 -19.30 1.99 -18.48
C ASP A 546 -20.51 1.43 -17.73
N GLU A 547 -21.07 2.22 -16.82
CA GLU A 547 -22.27 1.86 -16.03
C GLU A 547 -23.49 1.53 -16.92
N ALA A 548 -23.54 2.05 -18.16
CA ALA A 548 -24.63 1.75 -19.10
C ALA A 548 -24.47 0.40 -19.83
N GLN A 549 -23.28 -0.21 -19.83
CA GLN A 549 -22.98 -1.43 -20.59
C GLN A 549 -22.52 -2.63 -19.76
N GLY A 550 -22.19 -2.45 -18.48
CA GLY A 550 -21.94 -3.55 -17.53
C GLY A 550 -20.68 -4.39 -17.83
N HIS A 551 -19.75 -3.88 -18.64
CA HIS A 551 -18.51 -4.55 -19.01
C HIS A 551 -17.32 -3.58 -18.92
N THR A 552 -16.15 -4.10 -18.55
CA THR A 552 -14.89 -3.36 -18.69
C THR A 552 -14.55 -3.20 -20.18
N ALA A 553 -14.44 -1.95 -20.66
CA ALA A 553 -14.09 -1.73 -22.06
C ALA A 553 -12.66 -2.21 -22.35
N THR A 554 -12.54 -3.25 -23.17
CA THR A 554 -11.27 -3.90 -23.48
C THR A 554 -10.49 -3.12 -24.53
N ALA A 555 -9.45 -2.42 -24.08
CA ALA A 555 -8.20 -2.16 -24.82
C ALA A 555 -8.29 -1.64 -26.27
N GLN A 556 -9.31 -0.85 -26.64
CA GLN A 556 -9.39 -0.27 -27.99
C GLN A 556 -8.30 0.78 -28.30
N ASN A 557 -7.60 1.32 -27.28
CA ASN A 557 -6.66 2.43 -27.42
C ASN A 557 -5.18 2.10 -27.13
N GLY A 558 -4.74 0.84 -27.24
CA GLY A 558 -3.31 0.48 -27.28
C GLY A 558 -2.46 0.72 -26.02
N VAL A 559 -3.03 1.31 -24.96
CA VAL A 559 -2.39 1.48 -23.65
C VAL A 559 -2.26 0.10 -22.99
N ARG A 560 -1.04 -0.27 -22.60
CA ARG A 560 -0.81 -1.51 -21.85
C ARG A 560 -1.11 -1.28 -20.36
N PRO A 561 -1.90 -2.14 -19.69
CA PRO A 561 -2.14 -2.02 -18.26
C PRO A 561 -0.83 -2.16 -17.48
N HIS A 562 -0.65 -1.38 -16.41
CA HIS A 562 0.55 -1.50 -15.59
C HIS A 562 0.56 -2.88 -14.93
N THR A 563 1.57 -3.68 -15.25
CA THR A 563 1.72 -5.04 -14.74
C THR A 563 3.01 -5.14 -13.95
N GLU A 564 2.88 -5.47 -12.67
CA GLU A 564 3.97 -5.88 -11.80
C GLU A 564 3.88 -7.38 -11.55
N GLN A 565 5.00 -8.09 -11.64
CA GLN A 565 5.09 -9.50 -11.30
C GLN A 565 6.30 -9.70 -10.39
N VAL A 566 6.09 -10.43 -9.30
CA VAL A 566 7.11 -10.75 -8.30
C VAL A 566 7.05 -12.25 -8.02
N THR A 567 8.20 -12.91 -8.15
CA THR A 567 8.41 -14.29 -7.70
C THR A 567 9.31 -14.26 -6.47
N TYR A 568 8.86 -14.90 -5.39
CA TYR A 568 9.62 -15.12 -4.18
C TYR A 568 10.36 -16.46 -4.28
N PRO A 569 11.60 -16.56 -3.78
CA PRO A 569 12.34 -17.82 -3.83
C PRO A 569 11.67 -18.85 -2.92
N VAL A 570 11.35 -20.01 -3.48
CA VAL A 570 11.01 -21.20 -2.69
C VAL A 570 12.33 -21.82 -2.19
N PRO A 571 12.46 -22.21 -0.91
CA PRO A 571 13.69 -22.85 -0.42
C PRO A 571 13.98 -24.16 -1.16
N GLU A 572 15.23 -24.36 -1.57
CA GLU A 572 15.65 -25.64 -2.14
C GLU A 572 15.77 -26.73 -1.06
N PRO A 573 15.52 -28.01 -1.40
CA PRO A 573 15.18 -28.51 -2.73
C PRO A 573 13.69 -28.35 -3.05
N ALA A 574 13.36 -28.07 -4.32
CA ALA A 574 11.99 -27.88 -4.83
C ALA A 574 11.12 -29.18 -4.89
N GLY A 575 11.31 -30.11 -3.95
CA GLY A 575 10.58 -31.37 -3.81
C GLY A 575 9.73 -31.42 -2.55
N LEU A 576 8.69 -30.58 -2.49
CA LEU A 576 7.68 -30.52 -1.41
C LEU A 576 8.09 -30.19 0.06
N PRO A 577 9.32 -29.78 0.46
CA PRO A 577 9.74 -29.95 1.85
C PRO A 577 9.60 -28.68 2.73
N ALA A 578 9.38 -27.52 2.11
CA ALA A 578 9.57 -26.20 2.72
C ALA A 578 8.29 -25.37 2.86
N ALA A 579 7.12 -25.93 2.51
CA ALA A 579 5.84 -25.23 2.59
C ALA A 579 5.52 -24.73 4.01
N GLY A 580 5.91 -25.50 5.02
CA GLY A 580 5.70 -25.18 6.43
C GLY A 580 6.74 -24.24 7.02
N TRP A 581 7.81 -23.85 6.30
CA TRP A 581 8.92 -23.10 6.90
C TRP A 581 8.49 -21.73 7.44
N HIS A 582 7.91 -20.88 6.58
CA HIS A 582 7.39 -19.56 6.97
C HIS A 582 6.29 -19.63 8.04
N PHE A 583 5.51 -20.73 8.03
CA PHE A 583 4.46 -20.98 9.00
C PHE A 583 5.05 -21.33 10.37
N ALA A 584 6.01 -22.26 10.42
CA ALA A 584 6.73 -22.60 11.64
C ALA A 584 7.47 -21.37 12.21
N GLU A 585 8.16 -20.58 11.37
CA GLU A 585 8.76 -19.32 11.81
C GLU A 585 7.74 -18.38 12.47
N ALA A 586 6.54 -18.22 11.89
CA ALA A 586 5.47 -17.40 12.46
C ALA A 586 4.97 -17.93 13.81
N ILE A 587 4.80 -19.25 13.95
CA ILE A 587 4.42 -19.91 15.21
C ILE A 587 5.48 -19.64 16.29
N HIS A 588 6.77 -19.79 15.96
CA HIS A 588 7.88 -19.52 16.88
C HIS A 588 7.88 -18.06 17.33
N ARG A 589 7.77 -17.11 16.40
CA ARG A 589 7.69 -15.66 16.69
C ARG A 589 6.50 -15.30 17.57
N CYS A 590 5.30 -15.81 17.25
CA CYS A 590 4.08 -15.49 17.99
C CYS A 590 4.15 -16.04 19.42
N LEU A 591 4.58 -17.28 19.61
CA LEU A 591 4.72 -17.88 20.93
C LEU A 591 5.81 -17.21 21.79
N ALA A 592 6.91 -16.76 21.18
CA ALA A 592 7.94 -15.96 21.85
C ALA A 592 7.41 -14.63 22.39
N ALA A 593 6.53 -13.97 21.62
CA ALA A 593 5.84 -12.75 22.01
C ALA A 593 4.68 -12.99 23.01
N GLY A 594 4.42 -14.25 23.39
CA GLY A 594 3.34 -14.64 24.29
C GLY A 594 1.96 -14.74 23.64
N LEU A 595 1.84 -14.50 22.34
CA LEU A 595 0.60 -14.63 21.57
C LEU A 595 0.17 -16.11 21.53
N LYS A 596 -1.14 -16.36 21.49
CA LYS A 596 -1.72 -17.71 21.39
C LYS A 596 -2.43 -17.98 20.06
N GLU A 597 -2.28 -17.06 19.12
CA GLU A 597 -2.72 -17.18 17.72
C GLU A 597 -1.73 -16.44 16.81
N CYS A 598 -1.80 -16.70 15.50
CA CYS A 598 -0.99 -16.02 14.50
C CYS A 598 -1.88 -15.00 13.73
N PRO A 599 -1.52 -13.70 13.65
CA PRO A 599 -2.29 -12.69 12.95
C PRO A 599 -2.61 -13.01 11.47
N GLN A 600 -1.78 -13.80 10.81
CA GLN A 600 -2.01 -14.26 9.43
C GLN A 600 -3.27 -15.13 9.27
N PHE A 601 -3.62 -15.90 10.30
CA PHE A 601 -4.76 -16.78 10.29
C PHE A 601 -5.25 -17.00 11.73
N THR A 602 -6.27 -16.23 12.11
CA THR A 602 -6.78 -16.16 13.49
C THR A 602 -7.79 -17.27 13.80
N LYS A 603 -8.08 -17.47 15.09
CA LYS A 603 -9.19 -18.34 15.55
C LYS A 603 -10.52 -17.97 14.87
N ALA A 604 -10.80 -16.67 14.72
CA ALA A 604 -12.02 -16.17 14.12
C ALA A 604 -12.13 -16.53 12.62
N GLU A 605 -11.02 -16.48 11.88
CA GLU A 605 -10.99 -16.88 10.48
C GLU A 605 -11.11 -18.39 10.29
N SER A 606 -10.47 -19.19 11.14
CA SER A 606 -10.61 -20.65 11.15
C SER A 606 -12.06 -21.07 11.40
N LEU A 607 -12.72 -20.50 12.42
CA LEU A 607 -14.16 -20.75 12.67
C LEU A 607 -15.05 -20.28 11.51
N ARG A 608 -14.71 -19.18 10.82
CA ARG A 608 -15.44 -18.76 9.62
C ARG A 608 -15.24 -19.73 8.45
N ILE A 609 -14.02 -20.22 8.23
CA ILE A 609 -13.74 -21.24 7.19
C ILE A 609 -14.51 -22.52 7.50
N GLN A 610 -14.50 -23.01 8.75
CA GLN A 610 -15.27 -24.19 9.14
C GLN A 610 -16.78 -23.99 8.93
N ARG A 611 -17.35 -22.83 9.30
CA ARG A 611 -18.76 -22.52 9.04
C ARG A 611 -19.10 -22.57 7.54
N LEU A 612 -18.26 -21.96 6.70
CA LEU A 612 -18.45 -21.95 5.25
C LEU A 612 -18.26 -23.34 4.64
N LEU A 613 -17.34 -24.16 5.18
CA LEU A 613 -17.16 -25.55 4.79
C LEU A 613 -18.42 -26.38 5.10
N ASP A 614 -18.91 -26.31 6.34
CA ASP A 614 -20.17 -26.93 6.79
C ASP A 614 -21.38 -26.48 5.95
N GLU A 615 -21.37 -25.27 5.37
CA GLU A 615 -22.43 -24.77 4.47
C GLU A 615 -22.26 -25.27 3.03
N ILE A 616 -21.04 -25.26 2.49
CA ILE A 616 -20.75 -25.71 1.12
C ILE A 616 -21.01 -27.22 1.00
N GLU A 617 -20.61 -28.02 1.98
CA GLU A 617 -20.79 -29.49 1.95
C GLU A 617 -22.27 -29.90 1.93
N LYS A 618 -23.18 -29.12 2.54
CA LYS A 618 -24.63 -29.38 2.51
C LYS A 618 -25.24 -29.33 1.10
N GLY A 619 -24.64 -28.57 0.18
CA GLY A 619 -25.10 -28.44 -1.21
C GLY A 619 -24.39 -29.38 -2.20
N ILE A 620 -23.41 -30.16 -1.74
CA ILE A 620 -22.70 -31.15 -2.55
C ILE A 620 -23.34 -32.52 -2.33
N THR A 621 -23.92 -33.11 -3.38
CA THR A 621 -24.77 -34.31 -3.24
C THR A 621 -23.99 -35.61 -3.02
N GLU A 622 -22.72 -35.65 -3.41
CA GLU A 622 -21.79 -36.76 -3.12
C GLU A 622 -20.39 -36.17 -2.87
N PRO A 623 -19.64 -36.63 -1.84
CA PRO A 623 -18.34 -36.06 -1.51
C PRO A 623 -17.33 -36.23 -2.64
N CYS A 624 -16.63 -35.16 -3.01
CA CYS A 624 -15.46 -35.23 -3.87
C CYS A 624 -14.38 -36.08 -3.16
N ARG A 625 -13.75 -37.00 -3.91
CA ARG A 625 -12.79 -37.99 -3.38
C ARG A 625 -11.36 -37.49 -3.30
#